data_AF-A0A8C3AUJ3-F1
#
_entry.id   AF-A0A8C3AUJ3-F1
#
_cell.length_a   1.000
_cell.length_b   1.000
_cell.length_c   1.000
_cell.angle_alpha   90.00
_cell.angle_beta   90.00
_cell.angle_gamma   90.00
#
_symmetry.space_group_name_H-M   'P 1'
#
loop_
_entity.id
_entity.type
_entity.pdbx_description
1 polymer ?
#
loop_
_entity_poly.entity_id
_entity_poly.type
_entity_poly.pdbx_seq_one_letter_code
_entity_poly.pdbx_strand_id
1 'polypeptide(L)'
;MGEWDVLGRLLDKVQSHSTVIGKVWLTVLFVFRILVLRTGADKVWGDEQSDFVCNTLQPGCETVCYDVAFPISHVRFWVFQIIAVATPKLLYLGHVLHVIHIEKKMKERIKKQAELDDQASLFLRRSFKVPKYTKSTGKISIRGSLLRSYGLHLVAKIILEVLFIAGQYFLYGFTLQTRYICHSFPCPHKVDCFLSRPTEKSVIIWFMLVSALVSLLLGVVELLYLCVKAAKECMARRQGYTVTPVTPPHSERKAFQSRDEMLQNFVNLELELQGRKLGVNEAAMNEAPESNSTGGEVRI
;
A
#
# COMPACT_ATOMS: atom_id res chain seq x y z
N MET A 1 -19.37 0.43 15.73
CA MET A 1 -18.47 -0.73 16.01
C MET A 1 -18.33 -1.72 14.84
N GLY A 2 -19.12 -1.65 13.75
CA GLY A 2 -19.10 -2.64 12.66
C GLY A 2 -18.03 -2.48 11.55
N GLU A 3 -17.36 -1.34 11.43
CA GLU A 3 -16.38 -1.12 10.33
C GLU A 3 -15.01 -1.79 10.59
N TRP A 4 -14.57 -1.82 11.86
CA TRP A 4 -13.32 -2.50 12.25
C TRP A 4 -13.42 -4.02 12.16
N ASP A 5 -14.61 -4.58 12.40
CA ASP A 5 -14.86 -6.03 12.29
C ASP A 5 -14.89 -6.49 10.82
N VAL A 6 -15.41 -5.65 9.91
CA VAL A 6 -15.36 -5.91 8.45
C VAL A 6 -13.94 -5.79 7.91
N LEU A 7 -13.19 -4.77 8.35
CA LEU A 7 -11.78 -4.61 7.99
C LEU A 7 -10.92 -5.76 8.53
N GLY A 8 -11.18 -6.21 9.76
CA GLY A 8 -10.54 -7.37 10.40
C GLY A 8 -10.83 -8.67 9.66
N ARG A 9 -12.09 -8.96 9.32
CA ARG A 9 -12.48 -10.14 8.52
C ARG A 9 -11.90 -10.10 7.11
N LEU A 10 -11.69 -8.93 6.52
CA LEU A 10 -11.04 -8.77 5.21
C LEU A 10 -9.52 -8.94 5.31
N LEU A 11 -8.88 -8.41 6.36
CA LEU A 11 -7.45 -8.61 6.66
C LEU A 11 -7.13 -10.10 6.85
N ASP A 12 -7.92 -10.82 7.64
CA ASP A 12 -7.78 -12.28 7.82
C ASP A 12 -7.94 -13.04 6.50
N LYS A 13 -8.85 -12.59 5.63
CA LYS A 13 -9.09 -13.22 4.32
C LYS A 13 -7.93 -12.98 3.35
N VAL A 14 -7.33 -11.79 3.37
CA VAL A 14 -6.14 -11.42 2.57
C VAL A 14 -4.87 -12.13 3.08
N GLN A 15 -4.83 -12.48 4.36
CA GLN A 15 -3.69 -13.15 4.99
C GLN A 15 -3.58 -14.64 4.61
N SER A 16 -4.66 -15.27 4.15
CA SER A 16 -4.73 -16.73 3.91
C SER A 16 -3.97 -17.29 2.69
N HIS A 17 -3.28 -16.47 1.90
CA HIS A 17 -2.80 -16.89 0.56
C HIS A 17 -1.30 -16.70 0.20
N SER A 18 -0.41 -16.32 1.12
CA SER A 18 1.04 -16.62 0.97
C SER A 18 1.55 -17.33 2.21
N THR A 19 2.65 -18.09 2.05
CA THR A 19 3.45 -18.72 3.12
C THR A 19 3.15 -18.13 4.49
N VAL A 20 2.20 -18.75 5.20
CA VAL A 20 1.56 -18.19 6.41
C VAL A 20 2.62 -17.80 7.43
N ILE A 21 3.69 -18.59 7.50
CA ILE A 21 4.88 -18.34 8.30
C ILE A 21 5.52 -16.97 7.98
N GLY A 22 5.93 -16.70 6.75
CA GLY A 22 6.60 -15.44 6.40
C GLY A 22 5.75 -14.19 6.69
N LYS A 23 4.44 -14.24 6.41
CA LYS A 23 3.52 -13.11 6.66
C LYS A 23 3.26 -12.85 8.14
N VAL A 24 3.12 -13.91 8.94
CA VAL A 24 2.95 -13.81 10.39
C VAL A 24 4.23 -13.24 11.01
N TRP A 25 5.38 -13.82 10.70
CA TRP A 25 6.67 -13.36 11.22
C TRP A 25 6.98 -11.91 10.83
N LEU A 26 6.71 -11.50 9.58
CA LEU A 26 6.87 -10.11 9.16
C LEU A 26 5.99 -9.14 9.95
N THR A 27 4.76 -9.54 10.27
CA THR A 27 3.83 -8.71 11.05
C THR A 27 4.23 -8.66 12.52
N VAL A 28 4.64 -9.79 13.09
CA VAL A 28 5.15 -9.88 14.48
C VAL A 28 6.40 -9.03 14.66
N LEU A 29 7.39 -9.15 13.76
CA LEU A 29 8.61 -8.34 13.81
C LEU A 29 8.31 -6.85 13.68
N PHE A 30 7.37 -6.48 12.82
CA PHE A 30 6.95 -5.09 12.65
C PHE A 30 6.29 -4.52 13.91
N VAL A 31 5.35 -5.26 14.52
CA VAL A 31 4.71 -4.87 15.79
C VAL A 31 5.74 -4.77 16.91
N PHE A 32 6.67 -5.72 16.96
CA PHE A 32 7.70 -5.72 17.99
C PHE A 32 8.65 -4.52 17.87
N ARG A 33 9.00 -4.08 16.65
CA ARG A 33 9.73 -2.81 16.44
C ARG A 33 8.98 -1.59 16.97
N ILE A 34 7.68 -1.51 16.71
CA ILE A 34 6.84 -0.41 17.23
C ILE A 34 6.83 -0.44 18.76
N LEU A 35 6.72 -1.62 19.36
CA LEU A 35 6.75 -1.78 20.82
C LEU A 35 8.08 -1.32 21.42
N VAL A 36 9.21 -1.76 20.84
CA VAL A 36 10.55 -1.36 21.30
C VAL A 36 10.75 0.14 21.15
N LEU A 37 10.33 0.74 20.02
CA LEU A 37 10.35 2.19 19.86
C LEU A 37 9.51 2.90 20.93
N ARG A 38 8.27 2.46 21.14
CA ARG A 38 7.35 3.12 22.08
C ARG A 38 7.80 3.02 23.53
N THR A 39 8.43 1.92 23.91
CA THR A 39 8.89 1.67 25.29
C THR A 39 10.30 2.21 25.53
N GLY A 40 11.17 2.15 24.53
CA GLY A 40 12.57 2.52 24.63
C GLY A 40 12.89 3.95 24.21
N ALA A 41 12.11 4.59 23.34
CA ALA A 41 12.41 5.94 22.85
C ALA A 41 12.58 6.94 23.98
N ASP A 42 11.55 7.10 24.82
CA ASP A 42 11.58 8.09 25.90
C ASP A 42 12.53 7.69 27.03
N LYS A 43 12.76 6.39 27.23
CA LYS A 43 13.58 5.88 28.35
C LYS A 43 15.08 5.88 28.05
N VAL A 44 15.47 5.64 26.80
CA VAL A 44 16.88 5.45 26.40
C VAL A 44 17.41 6.62 25.60
N TRP A 45 16.55 7.33 24.86
CA TRP A 45 16.91 8.53 24.09
C TRP A 45 16.31 9.82 24.66
N GLY A 46 15.51 9.77 25.73
CA GLY A 46 14.92 10.98 26.32
C GLY A 46 15.94 11.94 26.94
N ASP A 47 17.05 11.40 27.46
CA ASP A 47 18.17 12.11 28.06
C ASP A 47 19.37 12.26 27.08
N GLU A 48 19.16 12.01 25.78
CA GLU A 48 20.26 11.96 24.81
C GLU A 48 21.04 13.27 24.68
N GLN A 49 20.35 14.40 24.82
CA GLN A 49 20.95 15.73 24.71
C GLN A 49 21.36 16.30 26.08
N SER A 50 20.62 16.01 27.16
CA SER A 50 20.95 16.51 28.51
C SER A 50 22.19 15.87 29.10
N ASP A 51 22.44 14.61 28.75
CA ASP A 51 23.54 13.81 29.31
C ASP A 51 24.70 13.66 28.31
N PHE A 52 24.69 14.46 27.24
CA PHE A 52 25.81 14.54 26.30
C PHE A 52 26.82 15.57 26.81
N VAL A 53 27.91 15.12 27.43
CA VAL A 53 28.84 16.01 28.13
C VAL A 53 30.15 16.13 27.35
N CYS A 54 30.58 17.36 27.06
CA CYS A 54 31.90 17.63 26.48
C CYS A 54 32.90 18.15 27.53
N ASN A 55 34.15 17.72 27.46
CA ASN A 55 35.23 18.19 28.34
C ASN A 55 35.72 19.59 27.92
N THR A 56 34.88 20.60 28.16
CA THR A 56 35.14 22.00 27.82
C THR A 56 34.24 22.93 28.65
N LEU A 57 34.73 24.14 28.94
CA LEU A 57 33.94 25.20 29.58
C LEU A 57 33.37 26.20 28.55
N GLN A 58 33.64 25.97 27.27
CA GLN A 58 33.22 26.88 26.20
C GLN A 58 31.70 26.79 25.96
N PRO A 59 30.95 27.89 26.12
CA PRO A 59 29.51 27.89 25.88
C PRO A 59 29.19 27.58 24.41
N GLY A 60 28.14 26.77 24.20
CA GLY A 60 27.65 26.38 22.87
C GLY A 60 28.44 25.27 22.17
N CYS A 61 29.64 24.91 22.65
CA CYS A 61 30.41 23.82 22.07
C CYS A 61 29.67 22.47 22.17
N GLU A 62 29.10 22.15 23.33
CA GLU A 62 28.33 20.92 23.54
C GLU A 62 27.14 20.79 22.57
N THR A 63 26.35 21.85 22.42
CA THR A 63 25.19 21.88 21.52
C THR A 63 25.57 21.62 20.07
N VAL A 64 26.64 22.27 19.57
CA VAL A 64 27.09 22.07 18.19
C VAL A 64 27.70 20.68 18.01
N CYS A 65 28.48 20.19 18.98
CA CYS A 65 29.06 18.86 18.90
C CYS A 65 28.00 17.76 18.91
N TYR A 66 26.93 17.94 19.68
CA TYR A 66 25.78 17.04 19.68
C TYR A 66 25.10 17.02 18.31
N ASP A 67 24.82 18.18 17.72
CA ASP A 67 24.17 18.28 16.40
C ASP A 67 24.98 17.61 15.28
N VAL A 68 26.32 17.77 15.31
CA VAL A 68 27.21 17.14 14.33
C VAL A 68 27.34 15.63 14.57
N ALA A 69 27.37 15.18 15.82
CA ALA A 69 27.43 13.76 16.16
C ALA A 69 26.12 13.03 15.82
N PHE A 70 24.99 13.69 16.01
CA PHE A 70 23.64 13.15 15.87
C PHE A 70 22.72 14.08 15.07
N PRO A 71 22.96 14.24 13.76
CA PRO A 71 22.15 15.14 12.92
C PRO A 71 20.67 14.75 12.88
N ILE A 72 20.39 13.46 13.06
CA ILE A 72 19.06 12.93 13.34
C ILE A 72 19.20 11.89 14.45
N SER A 73 18.27 11.88 15.41
CA SER A 73 18.28 10.85 16.45
C SER A 73 17.82 9.50 15.89
N HIS A 74 18.35 8.41 16.47
CA HIS A 74 18.04 7.04 16.04
C HIS A 74 16.54 6.75 16.07
N VAL A 75 15.85 7.25 17.10
CA VAL A 75 14.40 7.11 17.26
C VAL A 75 13.66 7.71 16.07
N ARG A 76 14.00 8.94 15.67
CA ARG A 76 13.38 9.62 14.52
C ARG A 76 13.66 8.87 13.22
N PHE A 77 14.89 8.42 13.04
CA PHE A 77 15.28 7.60 11.90
C PHE A 77 14.43 6.31 11.79
N TRP A 78 14.25 5.58 12.89
CA TRP A 78 13.43 4.37 12.88
C TRP A 78 11.94 4.63 12.71
N VAL A 79 11.42 5.76 13.20
CA VAL A 79 10.03 6.18 12.93
C VAL A 79 9.83 6.37 11.42
N PHE A 80 10.74 7.09 10.75
CA PHE A 80 10.69 7.24 9.29
C PHE A 80 10.82 5.90 8.57
N GLN A 81 11.70 5.01 9.03
CA GLN A 81 11.85 3.66 8.49
C GLN A 81 10.53 2.87 8.56
N ILE A 82 9.88 2.86 9.73
CA ILE A 82 8.62 2.13 9.94
C ILE A 82 7.52 2.67 9.04
N ILE A 83 7.36 3.99 8.97
CA ILE A 83 6.34 4.63 8.12
C ILE A 83 6.60 4.31 6.65
N ALA A 84 7.85 4.48 6.19
CA ALA A 84 8.23 4.22 4.81
C ALA A 84 8.00 2.74 4.43
N VAL A 85 8.43 1.79 5.27
CA VAL A 85 8.26 0.34 5.02
C VAL A 85 6.80 -0.11 5.12
N ALA A 86 5.97 0.56 5.94
CA ALA A 86 4.54 0.28 6.04
C ALA A 86 3.74 0.79 4.83
N THR A 87 4.13 1.94 4.26
CA THR A 87 3.40 2.62 3.19
C THR A 87 3.08 1.72 1.98
N PRO A 88 4.03 0.97 1.37
CA PRO A 88 3.73 0.07 0.25
C PRO A 88 2.67 -0.99 0.60
N LYS A 89 2.72 -1.55 1.81
CA LYS A 89 1.75 -2.55 2.27
C LYS A 89 0.35 -1.94 2.43
N LEU A 90 0.25 -0.73 2.96
CA LEU A 90 -1.01 -0.01 3.10
C LEU A 90 -1.60 0.37 1.73
N LEU A 91 -0.78 0.84 0.80
CA LEU A 91 -1.21 1.12 -0.57
C LEU A 91 -1.71 -0.13 -1.28
N TYR A 92 -1.01 -1.26 -1.13
CA TYR A 92 -1.48 -2.55 -1.66
C TYR A 92 -2.82 -2.97 -1.04
N LEU A 93 -2.97 -2.86 0.28
CA LEU A 93 -4.22 -3.19 0.97
C LEU A 93 -5.36 -2.28 0.50
N GLY A 94 -5.12 -0.98 0.38
CA GLY A 94 -6.07 -0.01 -0.16
C GLY A 94 -6.51 -0.37 -1.59
N HIS A 95 -5.56 -0.73 -2.45
CA HIS A 95 -5.85 -1.21 -3.80
C HIS A 95 -6.70 -2.49 -3.80
N VAL A 96 -6.38 -3.47 -2.95
CA VAL A 96 -7.17 -4.71 -2.82
C VAL A 96 -8.60 -4.40 -2.35
N LEU A 97 -8.75 -3.57 -1.33
CA LEU A 97 -10.06 -3.16 -0.80
C LEU A 97 -10.88 -2.40 -1.86
N HIS A 98 -10.26 -1.48 -2.59
CA HIS A 98 -10.88 -0.74 -3.68
C HIS A 98 -11.38 -1.66 -4.79
N VAL A 99 -10.56 -2.62 -5.23
CA VAL A 99 -10.95 -3.62 -6.24
C VAL A 99 -12.12 -4.47 -5.75
N ILE A 100 -12.07 -4.97 -4.51
CA ILE A 100 -13.16 -5.77 -3.92
C ILE A 100 -14.46 -4.95 -3.83
N HIS A 101 -14.36 -3.68 -3.46
CA HIS A 101 -15.52 -2.79 -3.37
C HIS A 101 -16.19 -2.60 -4.74
N ILE A 102 -15.41 -2.36 -5.79
CA ILE A 102 -15.91 -2.25 -7.17
C ILE A 102 -16.55 -3.57 -7.62
N GLU A 103 -15.92 -4.71 -7.37
CA GLU A 103 -16.51 -6.02 -7.70
C GLU A 103 -17.89 -6.21 -7.06
N LYS A 104 -18.02 -5.87 -5.77
CA LYS A 104 -19.30 -5.99 -5.03
C LYS A 104 -20.38 -5.10 -5.65
N LYS A 105 -20.06 -3.83 -5.91
CA LYS A 105 -20.98 -2.86 -6.53
C LYS A 105 -21.44 -3.31 -7.91
N MET A 106 -20.54 -3.85 -8.73
CA MET A 106 -20.87 -4.39 -10.06
C MET A 106 -21.79 -5.60 -9.96
N LYS A 107 -21.52 -6.52 -9.03
CA LYS A 107 -22.35 -7.72 -8.82
C LYS A 107 -23.77 -7.38 -8.38
N GLU A 108 -23.94 -6.35 -7.55
CA GLU A 108 -25.25 -5.84 -7.14
C GLU A 108 -26.01 -5.23 -8.33
N ARG A 109 -25.35 -4.43 -9.18
CA ARG A 109 -25.95 -3.86 -10.40
C ARG A 109 -26.38 -4.96 -11.38
N ILE A 110 -25.54 -5.97 -11.61
CA ILE A 110 -25.87 -7.11 -12.48
C ILE A 110 -27.06 -7.89 -11.90
N LYS A 111 -27.15 -8.08 -10.58
CA LYS A 111 -28.29 -8.75 -9.95
C LYS A 111 -29.59 -7.96 -10.15
N LYS A 112 -29.57 -6.65 -9.95
CA LYS A 112 -30.73 -5.77 -10.20
C LYS A 112 -31.17 -5.79 -11.67
N GLN A 113 -30.22 -5.79 -12.60
CA GLN A 113 -30.54 -5.85 -14.03
C GLN A 113 -31.08 -7.22 -14.47
N ALA A 114 -30.63 -8.30 -13.83
CA ALA A 114 -31.13 -9.66 -14.09
C ALA A 114 -32.55 -9.89 -13.57
N GLU A 115 -32.99 -9.14 -12.56
CA GLU A 115 -34.38 -9.19 -12.05
C GLU A 115 -35.35 -8.38 -12.94
N LEU A 116 -34.86 -7.46 -13.78
CA LEU A 116 -35.67 -6.61 -14.66
C LEU A 116 -35.85 -7.14 -16.09
N ASP A 117 -35.01 -8.08 -16.54
CA ASP A 117 -35.11 -8.65 -17.90
C ASP A 117 -34.50 -10.08 -17.97
N ASP A 118 -35.36 -11.09 -18.05
CA ASP A 118 -34.99 -12.52 -18.01
C ASP A 118 -34.14 -12.91 -19.24
N GLN A 119 -34.32 -12.22 -20.38
CA GLN A 119 -33.60 -12.45 -21.63
C GLN A 119 -32.22 -11.76 -21.67
N ALA A 120 -32.08 -10.54 -21.12
CA ALA A 120 -30.79 -9.83 -21.05
C ALA A 120 -29.82 -10.47 -20.04
N SER A 121 -30.35 -11.21 -19.06
CA SER A 121 -29.57 -11.92 -18.03
C SER A 121 -28.54 -12.89 -18.62
N LEU A 122 -28.88 -13.58 -19.73
CA LEU A 122 -28.03 -14.57 -20.39
C LEU A 122 -26.92 -13.91 -21.22
N PHE A 123 -27.22 -12.77 -21.85
CA PHE A 123 -26.28 -12.00 -22.67
C PHE A 123 -25.26 -11.23 -21.79
N LEU A 124 -25.73 -10.58 -20.72
CA LEU A 124 -24.86 -9.92 -19.73
C LEU A 124 -23.94 -10.93 -19.04
N ARG A 125 -24.42 -12.12 -18.71
CA ARG A 125 -23.61 -13.17 -18.07
C ARG A 125 -22.56 -13.77 -19.01
N ARG A 126 -22.77 -13.71 -20.33
CA ARG A 126 -21.85 -14.20 -21.37
C ARG A 126 -20.83 -13.15 -21.83
N SER A 127 -21.21 -11.87 -21.87
CA SER A 127 -20.34 -10.74 -22.22
C SER A 127 -19.56 -10.17 -21.03
N PHE A 128 -20.16 -10.12 -19.83
CA PHE A 128 -19.52 -9.55 -18.64
C PHE A 128 -18.82 -10.65 -17.83
N LYS A 129 -17.60 -11.02 -18.25
CA LYS A 129 -16.73 -11.86 -17.43
C LYS A 129 -16.13 -11.00 -16.32
N VAL A 130 -16.94 -10.71 -15.29
CA VAL A 130 -16.47 -10.01 -14.08
C VAL A 130 -15.23 -10.78 -13.61
N PRO A 131 -14.05 -10.14 -13.47
CA PRO A 131 -12.92 -10.81 -12.86
C PRO A 131 -13.40 -11.34 -11.51
N LYS A 132 -13.23 -12.65 -11.27
CA LYS A 132 -13.53 -13.25 -9.96
C LYS A 132 -12.25 -13.25 -9.17
N TYR A 133 -11.94 -12.15 -8.46
CA TYR A 133 -10.85 -12.16 -7.49
C TYR A 133 -11.25 -12.97 -6.24
N THR A 134 -12.54 -13.07 -5.92
CA THR A 134 -13.08 -13.92 -4.85
C THR A 134 -13.71 -15.21 -5.41
N LYS A 135 -13.18 -16.39 -5.04
CA LYS A 135 -13.82 -17.69 -5.33
C LYS A 135 -15.11 -17.84 -4.50
N SER A 136 -16.04 -18.72 -4.92
CA SER A 136 -17.27 -19.04 -4.18
C SER A 136 -17.03 -19.52 -2.75
N THR A 137 -15.81 -19.97 -2.45
CA THR A 137 -15.32 -20.36 -1.12
C THR A 137 -14.82 -19.18 -0.26
N GLY A 138 -14.96 -17.93 -0.74
CA GLY A 138 -14.46 -16.74 -0.06
C GLY A 138 -12.95 -16.50 -0.20
N LYS A 139 -12.20 -17.36 -0.90
CA LYS A 139 -10.74 -17.26 -1.07
C LYS A 139 -10.35 -16.25 -2.16
N ILE A 140 -9.38 -15.37 -1.85
CA ILE A 140 -8.86 -14.36 -2.77
C ILE A 140 -7.79 -14.98 -3.68
N SER A 141 -8.07 -15.06 -4.98
CA SER A 141 -7.17 -15.56 -6.01
C SER A 141 -6.29 -14.43 -6.52
N ILE A 142 -5.02 -14.39 -6.10
CA ILE A 142 -4.01 -13.45 -6.64
C ILE A 142 -3.76 -13.82 -8.12
N ARG A 143 -4.37 -13.08 -9.05
CA ARG A 143 -4.23 -13.31 -10.50
C ARG A 143 -4.20 -11.98 -11.25
N GLY A 144 -3.38 -11.87 -12.29
CA GLY A 144 -3.33 -10.69 -13.17
C GLY A 144 -2.88 -9.41 -12.44
N SER A 145 -3.73 -8.37 -12.46
CA SER A 145 -3.42 -7.05 -11.88
C SER A 145 -3.06 -7.09 -10.39
N LEU A 146 -3.74 -7.94 -9.59
CA LEU A 146 -3.44 -8.11 -8.17
C LEU A 146 -2.06 -8.72 -7.92
N LEU A 147 -1.57 -9.60 -8.80
CA LEU A 147 -0.23 -10.16 -8.68
C LEU A 147 0.83 -9.09 -8.97
N ARG A 148 0.56 -8.18 -9.92
CA ARG A 148 1.46 -7.08 -10.26
C ARG A 148 1.57 -6.08 -9.12
N SER A 149 0.45 -5.65 -8.54
CA SER A 149 0.48 -4.76 -7.37
C SER A 149 1.08 -5.46 -6.15
N TYR A 150 0.87 -6.76 -6.00
CA TYR A 150 1.57 -7.57 -4.99
C TYR A 150 3.09 -7.60 -5.21
N GLY A 151 3.56 -7.83 -6.44
CA GLY A 151 4.99 -7.77 -6.74
C GLY A 151 5.59 -6.38 -6.49
N LEU A 152 4.89 -5.32 -6.94
CA LEU A 152 5.37 -3.94 -6.82
C LEU A 152 5.54 -3.50 -5.36
N HIS A 153 4.55 -3.76 -4.50
CA HIS A 153 4.67 -3.36 -3.09
C HIS A 153 5.79 -4.13 -2.38
N LEU A 154 6.02 -5.40 -2.73
CA LEU A 154 7.08 -6.22 -2.14
C LEU A 154 8.46 -5.74 -2.58
N VAL A 155 8.64 -5.43 -3.87
CA VAL A 155 9.88 -4.85 -4.39
C VAL A 155 10.15 -3.48 -3.76
N ALA A 156 9.15 -2.60 -3.70
CA ALA A 156 9.28 -1.30 -3.06
C ALA A 156 9.68 -1.44 -1.57
N LYS A 157 9.07 -2.39 -0.85
CA LYS A 157 9.43 -2.70 0.53
C LYS A 157 10.90 -3.14 0.66
N ILE A 158 11.37 -4.06 -0.19
CA ILE A 158 12.76 -4.54 -0.17
C ILE A 158 13.74 -3.39 -0.41
N ILE A 159 13.47 -2.56 -1.43
CA ILE A 159 14.31 -1.39 -1.73
C ILE A 159 14.37 -0.44 -0.53
N LEU A 160 13.23 -0.11 0.06
CA LEU A 160 13.18 0.77 1.23
C LEU A 160 13.94 0.15 2.42
N GLU A 161 13.76 -1.13 2.72
CA GLU A 161 14.51 -1.78 3.82
C GLU A 161 16.02 -1.73 3.58
N VAL A 162 16.49 -2.01 2.35
CA VAL A 162 17.92 -1.90 2.00
C VAL A 162 18.42 -0.46 2.17
N LEU A 163 17.66 0.53 1.70
CA LEU A 163 18.03 1.95 1.83
C LEU A 163 18.17 2.38 3.30
N PHE A 164 17.24 1.98 4.17
CA PHE A 164 17.33 2.31 5.59
C PHE A 164 18.44 1.53 6.32
N ILE A 165 18.71 0.27 5.95
CA ILE A 165 19.85 -0.49 6.51
C ILE A 165 21.18 0.18 6.10
N ALA A 166 21.33 0.54 4.83
CA ALA A 166 22.50 1.25 4.35
C ALA A 166 22.63 2.64 5.01
N GLY A 167 21.52 3.38 5.11
CA GLY A 167 21.47 4.68 5.79
C GLY A 167 21.91 4.61 7.24
N GLN A 168 21.44 3.62 8.01
CA GLN A 168 21.88 3.37 9.39
C GLN A 168 23.40 3.16 9.45
N TYR A 169 23.94 2.33 8.55
CA TYR A 169 25.37 2.03 8.51
C TYR A 169 26.20 3.28 8.19
N PHE A 170 25.81 4.07 7.20
CA PHE A 170 26.56 5.26 6.80
C PHE A 170 26.41 6.44 7.78
N LEU A 171 25.27 6.60 8.45
CA LEU A 171 25.05 7.69 9.39
C LEU A 171 25.62 7.41 10.78
N TYR A 172 25.46 6.19 11.29
CA TYR A 172 25.74 5.88 12.69
C TYR A 172 26.69 4.69 12.90
N GLY A 173 26.88 3.86 11.87
CA GLY A 173 27.54 2.56 12.01
C GLY A 173 26.69 1.53 12.76
N PHE A 174 27.36 0.49 13.28
CA PHE A 174 26.70 -0.62 13.99
C PHE A 174 26.75 -0.50 15.51
N THR A 175 27.73 0.23 16.05
CA THR A 175 27.97 0.34 17.49
C THR A 175 28.30 1.78 17.83
N LEU A 176 27.63 2.32 18.84
CA LEU A 176 27.92 3.65 19.37
C LEU A 176 29.21 3.59 20.21
N GLN A 177 30.18 4.44 19.89
CA GLN A 177 31.37 4.62 20.73
C GLN A 177 31.03 5.49 21.95
N THR A 178 31.65 5.22 23.08
CA THR A 178 31.44 5.99 24.33
C THR A 178 31.95 7.43 24.22
N ARG A 179 32.92 7.67 23.33
CA ARG A 179 33.61 8.95 23.13
C ARG A 179 33.45 9.41 21.67
N TYR A 180 33.05 10.66 21.50
CA TYR A 180 33.04 11.39 20.24
C TYR A 180 34.03 12.55 20.29
N ILE A 181 34.88 12.67 19.27
CA ILE A 181 35.90 13.73 19.20
C ILE A 181 35.38 14.84 18.29
N CYS A 182 35.13 16.01 18.85
CA CYS A 182 34.54 17.15 18.16
C CYS A 182 35.57 18.26 17.89
N HIS A 183 35.44 18.93 16.74
CA HIS A 183 36.32 20.04 16.31
C HIS A 183 35.53 21.21 15.69
N SER A 184 34.22 21.25 15.89
CA SER A 184 33.33 22.25 15.31
C SER A 184 33.38 23.57 16.07
N PHE A 185 33.22 24.70 15.38
CA PHE A 185 33.07 26.01 16.04
C PHE A 185 31.79 26.03 16.90
N PRO A 186 31.80 26.54 18.15
CA PRO A 186 32.77 27.42 18.80
C PRO A 186 33.85 26.70 19.65
N CYS A 187 34.09 25.41 19.47
CA CYS A 187 35.06 24.67 20.30
C CYS A 187 36.51 25.16 20.05
N PRO A 188 37.30 25.43 21.11
CA PRO A 188 38.63 26.04 20.98
C PRO A 188 39.70 25.09 20.43
N HIS A 189 39.51 23.79 20.62
CA HIS A 189 40.39 22.72 20.15
C HIS A 189 39.57 21.43 20.02
N LYS A 190 40.24 20.30 19.76
CA LYS A 190 39.58 18.99 19.74
C LYS A 190 39.13 18.63 21.15
N VAL A 191 37.82 18.59 21.37
CA VAL A 191 37.22 18.25 22.66
C VAL A 191 36.67 16.83 22.64
N ASP A 192 36.72 16.18 23.79
CA ASP A 192 36.13 14.87 24.00
C ASP A 192 34.73 15.01 24.55
N CYS A 193 33.77 14.45 23.84
CA CYS A 193 32.37 14.40 24.25
C CYS A 193 31.97 12.96 24.55
N PHE A 194 31.22 12.78 25.63
CA PHE A 194 30.79 11.47 26.13
C PHE A 194 29.30 11.30 25.92
N LEU A 195 28.93 10.12 25.45
CA LEU A 195 27.55 9.81 25.10
C LEU A 195 26.85 9.14 26.28
N SER A 196 25.57 9.48 26.49
CA SER A 196 24.73 8.81 27.47
C SER A 196 24.32 7.41 27.00
N ARG A 197 24.44 6.42 27.89
CA ARG A 197 24.01 5.02 27.74
C ARG A 197 24.42 4.34 26.41
N PRO A 198 25.70 4.38 26.00
CA PRO A 198 26.12 3.90 24.68
C PRO A 198 25.93 2.39 24.51
N THR A 199 26.04 1.60 25.59
CA THR A 199 25.81 0.15 25.58
C THR A 199 24.33 -0.19 25.39
N GLU A 200 23.43 0.45 26.15
CA GLU A 200 21.98 0.27 26.03
C GLU A 200 21.48 0.66 24.64
N LYS A 201 21.91 1.83 24.14
CA LYS A 201 21.62 2.29 22.77
C LYS A 201 22.13 1.30 21.73
N SER A 202 23.36 0.81 21.88
CA SER A 202 23.95 -0.16 20.94
C SER A 202 23.17 -1.48 20.90
N VAL A 203 22.75 -2.01 22.06
CA VAL A 203 21.93 -3.25 22.11
C VAL A 203 20.61 -3.08 21.35
N ILE A 204 19.93 -1.94 21.52
CA ILE A 204 18.69 -1.66 20.81
C ILE A 204 18.94 -1.45 19.31
N ILE A 205 20.04 -0.78 18.92
CA ILE A 205 20.44 -0.63 17.52
C ILE A 205 20.64 -2.00 16.86
N TRP A 206 21.39 -2.90 17.51
CA TRP A 206 21.58 -4.27 17.04
C TRP A 206 20.27 -5.03 16.92
N PHE A 207 19.39 -4.90 17.91
CA PHE A 207 18.07 -5.51 17.89
C PHE A 207 17.23 -5.03 16.68
N MET A 208 17.18 -3.71 16.46
CA MET A 208 16.46 -3.10 15.33
C MET A 208 17.07 -3.54 13.99
N LEU A 209 18.40 -3.58 13.88
CA LEU A 209 19.12 -4.04 12.69
C LEU A 209 18.87 -5.53 12.38
N VAL A 210 19.02 -6.42 13.36
CA VAL A 210 18.78 -7.86 13.17
C VAL A 210 17.34 -8.09 12.74
N SER A 211 16.38 -7.43 13.38
CA SER A 211 14.99 -7.54 12.97
C SER A 211 14.78 -7.05 11.53
N ALA A 212 15.48 -5.99 11.08
CA ALA A 212 15.46 -5.46 9.70
C ALA A 212 16.07 -6.44 8.70
N LEU A 213 17.18 -7.08 9.03
CA LEU A 213 17.77 -8.12 8.19
C LEU A 213 16.84 -9.32 8.05
N VAL A 214 16.21 -9.77 9.13
CA VAL A 214 15.24 -10.87 9.08
C VAL A 214 14.02 -10.49 8.23
N SER A 215 13.50 -9.27 8.35
CA SER A 215 12.38 -8.83 7.51
C SER A 215 12.74 -8.73 6.03
N LEU A 216 13.97 -8.28 5.73
CA LEU A 216 14.49 -8.22 4.37
C LEU A 216 14.62 -9.62 3.78
N LEU A 217 15.22 -10.56 4.53
CA LEU A 217 15.36 -11.95 4.11
C LEU A 217 14.00 -12.61 3.85
N LEU A 218 13.03 -12.44 4.76
CA LEU A 218 11.67 -12.96 4.56
C LEU A 218 11.00 -12.34 3.32
N GLY A 219 11.21 -11.04 3.08
CA GLY A 219 10.73 -10.34 1.89
C GLY A 219 11.35 -10.87 0.60
N VAL A 220 12.66 -11.11 0.59
CA VAL A 220 13.40 -11.69 -0.55
C VAL A 220 12.95 -13.12 -0.82
N VAL A 221 12.82 -13.96 0.22
CA VAL A 221 12.32 -15.34 0.08
C VAL A 221 10.91 -15.35 -0.51
N GLU A 222 10.04 -14.45 -0.08
CA GLU A 222 8.70 -14.32 -0.65
C GLU A 222 8.75 -13.86 -2.13
N LEU A 223 9.61 -12.89 -2.46
CA LEU A 223 9.78 -12.43 -3.84
C LEU A 223 10.31 -13.57 -4.74
N LEU A 224 11.30 -14.33 -4.27
CA LEU A 224 11.85 -15.48 -4.98
C LEU A 224 10.80 -16.58 -5.19
N TYR A 225 9.99 -16.88 -4.17
CA TYR A 225 8.89 -17.84 -4.29
C TYR A 225 7.89 -17.42 -5.39
N LEU A 226 7.52 -16.14 -5.44
CA LEU A 226 6.63 -15.61 -6.48
C LEU A 226 7.27 -15.66 -7.87
N CYS A 227 8.55 -15.31 -7.98
CA CYS A 227 9.30 -15.37 -9.23
C CYS A 227 9.37 -16.80 -9.78
N VAL A 228 9.69 -17.78 -8.93
CA VAL A 228 9.72 -19.20 -9.31
C VAL A 228 8.34 -19.70 -9.72
N LYS A 229 7.29 -19.32 -8.98
CA LYS A 229 5.91 -19.68 -9.34
C LYS A 229 5.51 -19.09 -10.68
N ALA A 230 5.79 -17.80 -10.92
CA ALA A 230 5.51 -17.13 -12.18
C ALA A 230 6.30 -17.77 -13.34
N ALA A 231 7.57 -18.10 -13.14
CA ALA A 231 8.40 -18.77 -14.14
C ALA A 231 7.85 -20.16 -14.51
N LYS A 232 7.44 -20.97 -13.52
CA LYS A 232 6.83 -22.29 -13.75
C LYS A 232 5.52 -22.18 -14.54
N GLU A 233 4.65 -21.21 -14.18
CA GLU A 233 3.41 -20.96 -14.92
C GLU A 233 3.67 -20.49 -16.36
N CYS A 234 4.72 -19.68 -16.60
CA CYS A 234 5.14 -19.29 -17.94
C CYS A 234 5.71 -20.45 -18.75
N MET A 235 6.53 -21.32 -18.13
CA MET A 235 7.09 -22.50 -18.81
C MET A 235 6.02 -23.52 -19.18
N ALA A 236 5.05 -23.78 -18.29
CA ALA A 236 3.92 -24.66 -18.58
C ALA A 236 3.05 -24.12 -19.73
N ARG A 237 2.86 -22.80 -19.83
CA ARG A 237 2.19 -22.19 -21.00
C ARG A 237 3.00 -22.32 -22.28
N ARG A 238 4.33 -22.22 -22.21
CA ARG A 238 5.21 -22.39 -23.37
C ARG A 238 5.15 -23.83 -23.92
N GLN A 239 5.11 -24.83 -23.04
CA GLN A 239 4.97 -26.24 -23.43
C GLN A 239 3.64 -26.54 -24.14
N GLY A 240 2.54 -25.88 -23.75
CA GLY A 240 1.25 -25.98 -24.44
C GLY A 240 1.21 -25.33 -25.83
N TYR A 241 2.19 -24.49 -26.18
CA TYR A 241 2.33 -23.88 -27.51
C TYR A 241 3.18 -24.73 -28.47
N THR A 242 4.06 -25.60 -27.95
CA THR A 242 4.94 -26.47 -28.73
C THR A 242 4.31 -27.81 -29.15
N VAL A 243 3.03 -28.06 -28.85
CA VAL A 243 2.32 -29.29 -29.27
C VAL A 243 0.97 -28.94 -29.90
N THR A 244 1.00 -28.30 -31.07
CA THR A 244 0.02 -28.39 -32.17
C THR A 244 0.47 -27.49 -33.34
N PRO A 245 0.85 -28.03 -34.51
CA PRO A 245 0.93 -27.24 -35.72
C PRO A 245 -0.48 -27.09 -36.30
N VAL A 246 -1.32 -26.23 -35.73
CA VAL A 246 -2.49 -25.67 -36.42
C VAL A 246 -2.68 -24.21 -35.96
N THR A 247 -2.40 -23.29 -36.89
CA THR A 247 -2.71 -21.84 -36.98
C THR A 247 -3.38 -21.16 -35.77
N PRO A 248 -2.83 -20.06 -35.20
CA PRO A 248 -3.50 -19.32 -34.12
C PRO A 248 -4.51 -18.29 -34.67
N PRO A 249 -5.72 -18.14 -34.10
CA PRO A 249 -6.57 -17.02 -34.44
C PRO A 249 -6.12 -15.76 -33.70
N HIS A 250 -6.24 -14.63 -34.39
CA HIS A 250 -5.92 -13.24 -34.03
C HIS A 250 -6.76 -12.67 -32.84
N SER A 251 -7.24 -13.51 -31.93
CA SER A 251 -8.36 -13.23 -31.02
C SER A 251 -7.94 -12.68 -29.64
N GLU A 252 -6.81 -13.10 -29.06
CA GLU A 252 -6.51 -12.73 -27.66
C GLU A 252 -5.92 -11.31 -27.49
N ARG A 253 -5.18 -10.79 -28.48
CA ARG A 253 -4.70 -9.39 -28.45
C ARG A 253 -5.84 -8.39 -28.67
N LYS A 254 -6.80 -8.72 -29.53
CA LYS A 254 -8.03 -7.95 -29.72
C LYS A 254 -8.93 -7.98 -28.47
N ALA A 255 -8.96 -9.08 -27.71
CA ALA A 255 -9.80 -9.18 -26.51
C ALA A 255 -9.33 -8.32 -25.33
N PHE A 256 -8.03 -8.01 -25.22
CA PHE A 256 -7.52 -7.09 -24.18
C PHE A 256 -7.76 -5.63 -24.56
N GLN A 257 -7.46 -5.26 -25.82
CA GLN A 257 -7.76 -3.93 -26.36
C GLN A 257 -9.27 -3.64 -26.34
N SER A 258 -10.09 -4.60 -26.77
CA SER A 258 -11.56 -4.49 -26.76
C SER A 258 -12.12 -4.33 -25.35
N ARG A 259 -11.45 -4.82 -24.30
CA ARG A 259 -11.94 -4.71 -22.92
C ARG A 259 -11.66 -3.34 -22.30
N ASP A 260 -10.51 -2.74 -22.59
CA ASP A 260 -10.21 -1.37 -22.17
C ASP A 260 -11.04 -0.37 -23.00
N GLU A 261 -11.22 -0.60 -24.31
CA GLU A 261 -12.12 0.17 -25.17
C GLU A 261 -13.60 0.05 -24.73
N MET A 262 -14.05 -1.13 -24.27
CA MET A 262 -15.40 -1.33 -23.75
C MET A 262 -15.60 -0.67 -22.38
N LEU A 263 -14.57 -0.61 -21.53
CA LEU A 263 -14.61 0.12 -20.26
C LEU A 263 -14.72 1.64 -20.52
N GLN A 264 -14.01 2.12 -21.53
CA GLN A 264 -14.04 3.53 -21.94
C GLN A 264 -15.39 3.89 -22.60
N ASN A 265 -15.94 3.00 -23.44
CA ASN A 265 -17.28 3.14 -24.01
C ASN A 265 -18.38 3.09 -22.93
N PHE A 266 -18.19 2.30 -21.87
CA PHE A 266 -19.13 2.28 -20.73
C PHE A 266 -19.09 3.57 -19.92
N VAL A 267 -17.91 4.15 -19.71
CA VAL A 267 -17.75 5.48 -19.09
C VAL A 267 -18.39 6.57 -19.96
N ASN A 268 -18.21 6.49 -21.29
CA ASN A 268 -18.84 7.42 -22.23
C ASN A 268 -20.38 7.26 -22.26
N LEU A 269 -20.90 6.04 -22.18
CA LEU A 269 -22.34 5.79 -22.12
C LEU A 269 -22.95 6.24 -20.78
N GLU A 270 -22.22 6.11 -19.66
CA GLU A 270 -22.66 6.65 -18.36
C GLU A 270 -22.62 8.19 -18.36
N LEU A 271 -21.68 8.82 -19.08
CA LEU A 271 -21.67 10.27 -19.34
C LEU A 271 -22.83 10.73 -20.23
N GLU A 272 -23.18 9.98 -21.29
CA GLU A 272 -24.34 10.28 -22.13
C GLU A 272 -25.67 10.09 -21.38
N LEU A 273 -25.80 9.05 -20.55
CA LEU A 273 -26.98 8.84 -19.70
C LEU A 273 -27.12 9.92 -18.62
N GLN A 274 -26.01 10.42 -18.07
CA GLN A 274 -26.02 11.57 -17.16
C GLN A 274 -26.32 12.88 -17.89
N GLY A 275 -25.77 13.09 -19.08
CA GLY A 275 -26.03 14.26 -19.94
C GLY A 275 -27.48 14.31 -20.43
N ARG A 276 -28.09 13.17 -20.77
CA ARG A 276 -29.51 13.07 -21.12
C ARG A 276 -30.43 13.34 -19.94
N LYS A 277 -29.98 13.02 -18.72
CA LYS A 277 -30.69 13.37 -17.46
C LYS A 277 -30.66 14.87 -17.15
N LEU A 278 -29.61 15.57 -17.59
CA LEU A 278 -29.50 17.04 -17.49
C LEU A 278 -30.28 17.75 -18.61
N GLY A 279 -30.22 17.27 -19.85
CA GLY A 279 -30.96 17.85 -20.98
C GLY A 279 -32.49 17.66 -20.91
N VAL A 280 -32.97 16.60 -20.25
CA VAL A 280 -34.42 16.44 -19.98
C VAL A 280 -34.93 17.45 -18.94
N ASN A 281 -34.07 17.95 -18.04
CA ASN A 281 -34.46 18.98 -17.08
C ASN A 281 -34.49 20.39 -17.69
N GLU A 282 -33.74 20.64 -18.76
CA GLU A 282 -33.68 21.95 -19.45
C GLU A 282 -34.82 22.09 -20.48
N ALA A 283 -35.22 21.00 -21.14
CA ALA A 283 -36.37 20.96 -22.05
C ALA A 283 -37.73 21.12 -21.34
N ALA A 284 -37.81 20.73 -20.05
CA ALA A 284 -39.04 20.82 -19.26
C ALA A 284 -39.38 22.26 -18.78
N MET A 285 -38.52 23.26 -19.04
CA MET A 285 -38.72 24.64 -18.55
C MET A 285 -39.17 25.64 -19.65
N ASN A 286 -39.38 25.20 -20.89
CA ASN A 286 -39.71 26.09 -22.03
C ASN A 286 -41.08 25.85 -22.72
N GLU A 287 -41.99 25.05 -22.15
CA GLU A 287 -43.39 25.00 -22.62
C GLU A 287 -44.29 25.84 -21.71
N ALA A 288 -44.46 27.11 -22.06
CA ALA A 288 -45.53 27.95 -21.54
C ALA A 288 -46.83 27.70 -22.34
N PRO A 289 -48.01 27.59 -21.70
CA PRO A 289 -49.26 27.42 -22.44
C PRO A 289 -49.80 28.79 -22.88
N GLU A 290 -50.03 28.94 -24.19
CA GLU A 290 -50.84 30.01 -24.77
C GLU A 290 -52.32 29.86 -24.40
N SER A 291 -52.93 31.02 -24.17
CA SER A 291 -54.30 31.31 -23.75
C SER A 291 -55.40 30.81 -24.69
N ASN A 292 -56.58 30.47 -24.14
CA ASN A 292 -57.81 31.03 -24.72
C ASN A 292 -59.02 31.13 -23.77
N SER A 293 -59.80 32.17 -24.08
CA SER A 293 -60.89 32.81 -23.35
C SER A 293 -62.28 32.20 -23.61
N THR A 294 -63.06 31.99 -22.55
CA THR A 294 -64.54 31.96 -22.49
C THR A 294 -64.93 32.25 -21.04
N GLY A 295 -65.73 33.23 -20.62
CA GLY A 295 -66.82 33.95 -21.27
C GLY A 295 -68.18 33.35 -20.86
N GLY A 296 -68.77 33.83 -19.76
CA GLY A 296 -70.24 33.85 -19.56
C GLY A 296 -70.88 33.00 -18.43
N GLU A 297 -71.65 33.70 -17.58
CA GLU A 297 -72.89 33.34 -16.82
C GLU A 297 -72.89 32.16 -15.81
N VAL A 298 -73.15 32.30 -14.49
CA VAL A 298 -74.20 32.96 -13.65
C VAL A 298 -75.52 32.16 -13.48
N ARG A 299 -75.89 31.99 -12.18
CA ARG A 299 -77.17 31.57 -11.55
C ARG A 299 -77.44 30.05 -11.46
N ILE A 300 -77.92 29.50 -10.33
CA ILE A 300 -78.51 30.01 -9.08
C ILE A 300 -77.86 29.29 -7.89
#